data_AF-A0A946EDU0-F1
#
_entry.id   AF-A0A946EDU0-F1
#
_cell.length_a   1.000
_cell.length_b   1.000
_cell.length_c   1.000
_cell.angle_alpha   90.00
_cell.angle_beta   90.00
_cell.angle_gamma   90.00
#
_symmetry.space_group_name_H-M   'P 1'
#
loop_
_entity.id
_entity.type
_entity.pdbx_description
1 polymer ?
#
loop_
_entity_poly.entity_id
_entity_poly.type
_entity_poly.pdbx_seq_one_letter_code
_entity_poly.pdbx_strand_id
1 'polypeptide(L)'
;MKNYQIIGIGNAVVDVISQSDDAFLQRMGIEKGIMQLIERDRAELLYEAMQNRTQAAGGAVANTLAGLGALGLRTGFIGRVNDDELGQFYADTMIKGGT
;
A
#
# COMPACT_ATOMS: atom_id res chain seq x y z
N MET A 1 -19.55 -10.18 23.50
CA MET A 1 -18.92 -10.57 22.22
C MET A 1 -17.69 -9.69 21.98
N LYS A 2 -16.62 -10.21 21.38
CA LYS A 2 -15.45 -9.38 21.00
C LYS A 2 -15.79 -8.53 19.76
N ASN A 3 -15.25 -7.31 19.68
CA ASN A 3 -15.52 -6.36 18.58
C ASN A 3 -14.91 -6.82 17.25
N TYR A 4 -13.73 -7.44 17.30
CA TYR A 4 -12.99 -7.96 16.16
C TYR A 4 -12.73 -9.46 16.33
N GLN A 5 -12.69 -10.17 15.20
CA GLN A 5 -12.27 -11.58 15.10
C GLN A 5 -10.79 -11.69 14.75
N ILE A 6 -10.27 -10.74 13.96
CA ILE A 6 -8.88 -10.71 13.52
C ILE A 6 -8.37 -9.29 13.62
N ILE A 7 -7.16 -9.13 14.17
CA ILE A 7 -6.45 -7.86 14.18
C ILE A 7 -5.12 -8.10 13.48
N GLY A 8 -4.76 -7.21 12.56
CA GLY A 8 -3.46 -7.23 11.89
C GLY A 8 -2.69 -5.95 12.15
N ILE A 9 -1.38 -6.08 12.30
CA ILE A 9 -0.45 -4.95 12.46
C ILE A 9 0.50 -4.98 11.27
N GLY A 10 0.65 -3.84 10.59
CA GLY A 10 1.55 -3.78 9.43
C GLY A 10 1.84 -2.36 8.97
N ASN A 11 2.74 -2.26 7.99
CA ASN A 11 3.08 -0.98 7.38
C ASN A 11 1.89 -0.47 6.56
N ALA A 12 1.40 0.72 6.91
CA ALA A 12 0.44 1.46 6.11
C ALA A 12 1.21 2.12 4.95
N VAL A 13 0.92 1.71 3.72
CA VAL A 13 1.59 2.21 2.53
C VAL A 13 0.56 2.54 1.46
N VAL A 14 0.75 3.67 0.78
CA VAL A 14 0.00 3.98 -0.44
C VAL A 14 0.74 3.37 -1.61
N ASP A 15 0.07 2.48 -2.34
CA ASP A 15 0.62 1.90 -3.56
C ASP A 15 0.47 2.93 -4.69
N VAL A 16 1.59 3.22 -5.36
CA VAL A 16 1.63 3.99 -6.60
C VAL A 16 1.97 3.02 -7.71
N ILE A 17 1.05 2.83 -8.66
CA ILE A 17 1.08 1.75 -9.63
C ILE A 17 1.19 2.33 -11.03
N SER A 18 2.11 1.79 -11.84
CA SER A 18 2.31 2.15 -13.26
C SER A 18 2.67 0.89 -14.03
N GLN A 19 2.19 0.79 -15.27
CA GLN A 19 2.70 -0.24 -16.20
C GLN A 19 4.10 0.13 -16.69
N SER A 20 4.96 -0.86 -16.88
CA SER A 20 6.33 -0.71 -17.40
C SER A 20 6.78 -2.01 -18.08
N ASP A 21 7.84 -1.92 -18.88
CA ASP A 21 8.48 -3.05 -19.55
C ASP A 21 9.77 -3.49 -18.82
N ASP A 22 10.28 -4.67 -19.16
CA ASP A 22 11.52 -5.19 -18.55
C ASP A 22 12.74 -4.30 -18.87
N ALA A 23 12.70 -3.56 -19.98
CA ALA A 23 13.74 -2.61 -20.33
C ALA A 23 13.77 -1.42 -19.35
N PHE A 24 12.62 -0.92 -18.90
CA PHE A 24 12.51 0.08 -17.85
C PHE A 24 13.08 -0.43 -16.55
N LEU A 25 12.70 -1.64 -16.11
CA LEU A 25 13.23 -2.24 -14.89
C LEU A 25 14.76 -2.33 -14.94
N GLN A 26 15.33 -2.79 -16.07
CA GLN A 26 16.78 -2.87 -16.23
C GLN A 26 17.46 -1.49 -16.21
N ARG A 27 16.94 -0.49 -16.95
CA ARG A 27 17.49 0.88 -16.97
C ARG A 27 17.46 1.52 -15.59
N MET A 28 16.39 1.27 -14.83
CA MET A 28 16.24 1.83 -13.50
C MET A 28 17.02 1.02 -12.47
N GLY A 29 17.39 -0.24 -12.72
CA GLY A 29 18.07 -1.10 -11.76
C GLY A 29 17.11 -1.71 -10.73
N ILE A 30 15.94 -2.13 -11.18
CA ILE A 30 14.91 -2.79 -10.38
C ILE A 30 14.96 -4.30 -10.67
N GLU A 31 15.10 -5.11 -9.62
CA GLU A 31 15.00 -6.56 -9.74
C GLU A 31 13.52 -6.97 -9.78
N LYS A 32 13.15 -7.75 -10.79
CA LYS A 32 11.76 -8.11 -11.04
C LYS A 32 11.26 -9.11 -10.00
N GLY A 33 10.06 -8.84 -9.46
CA GLY A 33 9.34 -9.77 -8.59
C GLY A 33 9.72 -9.71 -7.10
N ILE A 34 10.46 -8.69 -6.68
CA ILE A 34 10.84 -8.51 -5.27
C ILE A 34 10.35 -7.19 -4.71
N MET A 35 10.29 -7.10 -3.38
CA MET A 35 10.18 -5.82 -2.67
C MET A 35 11.60 -5.30 -2.41
N GLN A 36 11.90 -4.10 -2.89
CA GLN A 36 13.14 -3.39 -2.59
C GLN A 36 12.82 -2.20 -1.69
N LEU A 37 13.48 -2.11 -0.53
CA LEU A 37 13.50 -0.88 0.25
C LEU A 37 14.41 0.12 -0.47
N ILE A 38 13.94 1.36 -0.53
CA ILE A 38 14.64 2.46 -1.21
C ILE A 38 14.62 3.70 -0.34
N GLU A 39 15.69 4.49 -0.43
CA GLU A 39 15.78 5.79 0.21
C GLU A 39 14.98 6.85 -0.56
N ARG A 40 14.76 8.01 0.07
CA ARG A 40 13.93 9.09 -0.46
C ARG A 40 14.32 9.54 -1.87
N ASP A 41 15.59 9.86 -2.11
CA ASP A 41 16.06 10.36 -3.41
C ASP A 41 15.77 9.35 -4.55
N ARG A 42 15.89 8.06 -4.22
CA ARG A 42 15.57 6.98 -5.15
C ARG A 42 14.07 6.89 -5.39
N ALA A 43 13.24 7.08 -4.36
CA ALA A 43 11.79 7.11 -4.50
C ALA A 43 11.34 8.27 -5.39
N GLU A 44 11.89 9.47 -5.21
CA GLU A 44 11.59 10.65 -6.02
C GLU A 44 11.97 10.42 -7.50
N LEU A 45 13.17 9.91 -7.76
CA LEU A 45 13.64 9.56 -9.11
C LEU A 45 12.75 8.52 -9.79
N LEU A 46 12.33 7.47 -9.07
CA LEU A 46 11.42 6.46 -9.62
C LEU A 46 10.03 7.05 -9.87
N TYR A 47 9.52 7.86 -8.94
CA TYR A 47 8.21 8.47 -9.03
C TYR A 47 8.09 9.40 -10.24
N GLU A 48 9.11 10.23 -10.50
CA GLU A 48 9.17 11.11 -11.68
C GLU A 48 9.19 10.33 -12.99
N ALA A 49 9.88 9.18 -13.04
CA ALA A 49 10.00 8.36 -14.23
C ALA A 49 8.70 7.59 -14.57
N MET A 50 7.79 7.39 -13.61
CA MET A 50 6.52 6.69 -13.84
C MET A 50 5.57 7.48 -14.74
N GLN A 51 4.75 6.78 -15.52
CA GLN A 51 3.75 7.36 -16.44
C GLN A 51 2.37 6.77 -16.15
N ASN A 52 1.29 7.53 -16.28
CA ASN A 52 -0.08 7.04 -16.05
C ASN A 52 -0.28 6.35 -14.69
N ARG A 53 0.12 7.03 -13.61
CA ARG A 53 0.09 6.51 -12.23
C ARG A 53 -1.34 6.37 -11.70
N THR A 54 -1.60 5.28 -10.99
CA THR A 54 -2.79 5.09 -10.14
C THR A 54 -2.36 4.96 -8.69
N GLN A 55 -3.14 5.54 -7.76
CA GLN A 55 -2.90 5.44 -6.32
C GLN A 55 -3.98 4.57 -5.65
N ALA A 56 -3.58 3.75 -4.69
CA ALA A 56 -4.49 2.95 -3.87
C ALA A 56 -3.93 2.78 -2.45
N ALA A 57 -4.80 2.60 -1.46
CA ALA A 57 -4.36 2.11 -0.16
C ALA A 57 -3.85 0.67 -0.32
N GLY A 58 -2.65 0.41 0.18
CA GLY A 58 -2.00 -0.89 0.08
C GLY A 58 -1.45 -1.39 1.41
N GLY A 59 -0.41 -2.20 1.31
CA GLY A 59 0.20 -2.89 2.43
C GLY A 59 -0.32 -4.31 2.61
N ALA A 60 0.59 -5.27 2.73
CA ALA A 60 0.25 -6.70 2.72
C ALA A 60 -0.77 -7.09 3.79
N VAL A 61 -0.60 -6.59 5.02
CA VAL A 61 -1.50 -6.88 6.13
C VAL A 61 -2.85 -6.19 5.95
N ALA A 62 -2.86 -4.92 5.54
CA ALA A 62 -4.08 -4.17 5.26
C ALA A 62 -4.92 -4.86 4.17
N ASN A 63 -4.29 -5.26 3.06
CA ASN A 63 -4.95 -5.99 1.97
C ASN A 63 -5.51 -7.34 2.45
N THR A 64 -4.78 -8.04 3.33
CA THR A 64 -5.26 -9.31 3.92
C THR A 64 -6.52 -9.08 4.76
N LEU A 65 -6.52 -8.06 5.62
CA LEU A 65 -7.67 -7.75 6.47
C LEU A 65 -8.87 -7.23 5.68
N ALA A 66 -8.64 -6.43 4.63
CA ALA A 66 -9.68 -5.98 3.73
C ALA A 66 -10.33 -7.19 3.01
N GLY A 67 -9.53 -8.15 2.54
CA GLY A 67 -10.03 -9.39 1.97
C GLY A 67 -10.86 -10.22 2.96
N LEU A 68 -10.40 -10.35 4.20
CA LEU A 68 -11.14 -11.03 5.27
C LEU A 68 -12.45 -10.28 5.62
N GLY A 69 -12.42 -8.95 5.61
CA GLY A 69 -13.60 -8.09 5.77
C GLY A 69 -14.63 -8.31 4.67
N ALA A 70 -14.19 -8.39 3.41
CA ALA A 70 -15.04 -8.72 2.27
C ALA A 70 -15.67 -10.12 2.36
N LEU A 71 -15.04 -11.05 3.07
CA LEU A 71 -15.58 -12.38 3.38
C LEU A 71 -16.52 -12.39 4.60
N GLY A 72 -16.81 -11.24 5.21
CA GLY A 72 -17.76 -11.08 6.30
C GLY A 72 -17.16 -11.20 7.71
N LEU A 73 -15.84 -11.24 7.85
CA LEU A 73 -15.18 -11.25 9.15
C LEU A 73 -15.01 -9.84 9.69
N ARG A 74 -15.18 -9.66 11.00
CA ARG A 74 -14.89 -8.37 11.65
C ARG A 74 -13.39 -8.24 11.87
N THR A 75 -12.75 -7.36 11.12
CA THR A 75 -11.29 -7.16 11.12
C THR A 75 -10.94 -5.79 11.69
N GLY A 76 -9.72 -5.65 12.22
CA GLY A 76 -9.17 -4.35 12.62
C GLY A 76 -7.72 -4.24 12.22
N PHE A 77 -7.33 -3.09 11.67
CA PHE A 77 -5.95 -2.81 11.27
C PHE A 77 -5.25 -1.84 12.23
N ILE A 78 -3.99 -2.11 12.54
CA ILE A 78 -3.09 -1.18 13.25
C ILE A 78 -1.91 -0.88 12.32
N GLY A 79 -1.84 0.37 11.88
CA GLY A 79 -0.75 0.89 11.07
C GLY A 79 -0.44 2.33 11.46
N ARG A 80 0.71 2.84 11.00
CA ARG A 80 1.12 4.22 11.23
C ARG A 80 1.14 4.96 9.90
N VAL A 81 0.42 6.07 9.85
CA VAL A 81 0.48 7.07 8.78
C VAL A 81 1.08 8.36 9.33
N ASN A 82 1.52 9.22 8.43
CA ASN A 82 1.86 10.59 8.76
C ASN A 82 0.59 11.48 8.71
N ASP A 83 0.61 12.63 9.39
CA ASP A 83 -0.49 13.60 9.29
C ASP A 83 -0.32 14.47 8.04
N ASP A 84 -0.51 13.84 6.89
CA ASP A 84 -0.44 14.46 5.56
C ASP A 84 -1.53 13.91 4.63
N GLU A 85 -1.63 14.47 3.42
CA GLU A 85 -2.68 14.12 2.46
C GLU A 85 -2.70 12.62 2.12
N LEU A 86 -1.53 11.98 2.03
CA LEU A 86 -1.43 10.55 1.75
C LEU A 86 -1.89 9.72 2.95
N GLY A 87 -1.52 10.13 4.17
CA GLY A 87 -1.95 9.49 5.39
C GLY A 87 -3.46 9.58 5.61
N GLN A 88 -4.05 10.76 5.37
CA GLN A 88 -5.49 10.95 5.45
C GLN A 88 -6.23 10.15 4.37
N PHE A 89 -5.75 10.16 3.13
CA PHE A 89 -6.27 9.31 2.04
C PHE A 89 -6.26 7.81 2.42
N TYR A 90 -5.14 7.34 2.99
CA TYR A 90 -5.00 5.95 3.40
C TYR A 90 -6.03 5.59 4.49
N ALA A 91 -6.11 6.40 5.55
CA ALA A 91 -7.03 6.18 6.66
C ALA A 91 -8.49 6.15 6.20
N ASP A 92 -8.90 7.14 5.40
CA ASP A 92 -10.26 7.22 4.85
C ASP A 92 -10.61 6.02 3.97
N THR A 93 -9.66 5.55 3.16
CA THR A 93 -9.85 4.39 2.28
C THR A 93 -10.05 3.11 3.08
N MET A 94 -9.23 2.89 4.12
CA MET A 94 -9.35 1.71 4.98
C MET A 94 -10.67 1.68 5.76
N ILE A 95 -11.09 2.83 6.31
CA ILE A 95 -12.38 2.96 7.02
C ILE A 95 -13.55 2.66 6.08
N LYS A 96 -13.54 3.21 4.85
CA LYS A 96 -14.57 2.93 3.84
C LYS A 96 -14.60 1.46 3.42
N GLY A 97 -13.44 0.79 3.42
CA GLY A 97 -13.30 -0.64 3.14
C GLY A 97 -13.79 -1.56 4.28
N GLY A 98 -14.19 -0.99 5.42
CA GLY A 98 -14.73 -1.75 6.56
C GLY A 98 -13.66 -2.44 7.41
N THR A 99 -12.43 -1.91 7.40
CA THR A 99 -11.29 -2.41 8.19
C THR A 99 -10.85 -1.41 9.25
#